data_AF-A0A2V8II77-F1
#
_entry.id   AF-A0A2V8II77-F1
#
_cell.length_a   1.000
_cell.length_b   1.000
_cell.length_c   1.000
_cell.angle_alpha   90.00
_cell.angle_beta   90.00
_cell.angle_gamma   90.00
#
_symmetry.space_group_name_H-M   'P 1'
#
loop_
_entity.id
_entity.type
_entity.pdbx_description
1 polymer ?
#
loop_
_entity_poly.entity_id
_entity_poly.type
_entity_poly.pdbx_seq_one_letter_code
_entity_poly.pdbx_strand_id
1 'polypeptide(L)'
;MLRNGDWTRQTTVPSSRAQDDDLVMSLVEVTLAQPKQERERYLSSVCAQDSELFKEVRKYVEWEERMDGFLLDPLYSQPCSGAALTAPEFVDKARRILLCAARLFF
;
A
#
# COMPACT_ATOMS: atom_id res chain seq x y z
N MET A 1 25.08 40.75 1.31
CA MET A 1 25.71 39.61 2.01
C MET A 1 24.60 38.79 2.67
N LEU A 2 24.08 37.77 1.98
CA LEU A 2 23.08 36.86 2.56
C LEU A 2 23.81 35.65 3.14
N ARG A 3 23.59 35.43 4.43
CA ARG A 3 24.26 34.44 5.26
C ARG A 3 23.37 33.19 5.36
N ASN A 4 23.95 32.07 4.96
CA ASN A 4 23.77 30.68 5.41
C ASN A 4 22.34 30.08 5.41
N GLY A 5 22.16 29.10 4.52
CA GLY A 5 21.06 28.13 4.58
C GLY A 5 21.29 27.14 5.72
N ASP A 6 20.41 27.21 6.71
CA ASP A 6 20.31 26.30 7.83
C ASP A 6 19.23 25.26 7.47
N TRP A 7 19.62 24.09 6.98
CA TRP A 7 18.72 22.93 6.77
C TRP A 7 18.43 22.27 8.11
N THR A 8 17.85 23.03 9.05
CA THR A 8 17.41 22.48 10.33
C THR A 8 16.40 21.38 10.04
N ARG A 9 16.84 20.16 10.40
CA ARG A 9 16.08 18.93 10.49
C ARG A 9 14.67 19.25 10.99
N GLN A 10 13.69 19.28 10.09
CA GLN A 10 12.29 19.39 10.46
C GLN A 10 11.93 18.09 11.19
N THR A 11 12.05 18.10 12.51
CA THR A 11 11.32 17.16 13.35
C THR A 11 9.86 17.60 13.30
N THR A 12 9.20 17.37 12.16
CA THR A 12 7.75 17.42 12.06
C THR A 12 7.25 16.31 12.96
N VAL A 13 6.73 16.69 14.13
CA VAL A 13 5.94 15.79 14.97
C VAL A 13 4.84 15.24 14.05
N PRO A 14 4.74 13.91 13.86
CA PRO A 14 3.73 13.36 12.97
C PRO A 14 2.37 13.85 13.45
N SER A 15 1.61 14.44 12.53
CA SER A 15 0.23 14.85 12.77
C SER A 15 -0.58 13.65 13.25
N SER A 16 -1.64 13.86 14.04
CA SER A 16 -2.47 12.77 14.55
C SER A 16 -2.91 11.80 13.45
N ARG A 17 -3.26 12.32 12.27
CA ARG A 17 -3.61 11.50 11.10
C ARG A 17 -2.51 10.57 10.63
N ALA A 18 -1.24 11.02 10.66
CA ALA A 18 -0.13 10.16 10.24
C ALA A 18 0.12 9.03 11.26
N GLN A 19 -0.11 9.30 12.55
CA GLN A 19 -0.05 8.29 13.60
C GLN A 19 -1.21 7.28 13.47
N ASP A 20 -2.39 7.76 13.08
CA ASP A 20 -3.55 6.91 12.80
C ASP A 20 -3.29 6.01 11.58
N ASP A 21 -2.71 6.56 10.50
CA ASP A 21 -2.33 5.80 9.30
C ASP A 21 -1.26 4.74 9.60
N ASP A 22 -0.21 5.08 10.35
CA ASP A 22 0.84 4.14 10.75
C ASP A 22 0.27 2.98 11.58
N LEU A 23 -0.66 3.28 12.49
CA LEU A 23 -1.38 2.27 13.27
C LEU A 23 -2.17 1.33 12.36
N VAL A 24 -2.98 1.89 11.44
CA VAL A 24 -3.77 1.11 10.47
C VAL A 24 -2.85 0.19 9.66
N MET A 25 -1.75 0.72 9.10
CA MET A 25 -0.84 -0.06 8.26
C MET A 25 -0.16 -1.18 9.05
N SER A 26 0.24 -0.94 10.30
CA SER A 26 0.82 -1.97 11.16
C SER A 26 -0.17 -3.11 11.46
N LEU A 27 -1.45 -2.78 11.69
CA LEU A 27 -2.50 -3.77 11.93
C LEU A 27 -2.82 -4.58 10.67
N VAL A 28 -2.81 -3.96 9.49
CA VAL A 28 -2.97 -4.64 8.21
C VAL A 28 -1.88 -5.69 8.03
N GLU A 29 -0.61 -5.32 8.24
CA GLU A 29 0.53 -6.22 8.08
C GLU A 29 0.42 -7.45 9.00
N VAL A 30 0.17 -7.22 10.30
CA VAL A 30 0.07 -8.33 11.26
C VAL A 30 -1.17 -9.19 11.01
N THR A 31 -2.27 -8.59 10.55
CA THR A 31 -3.48 -9.34 10.17
C THR A 31 -3.23 -10.21 8.95
N LEU A 32 -2.55 -9.70 7.91
CA LEU A 32 -2.21 -10.48 6.72
C LEU A 32 -1.24 -11.62 7.01
N ALA A 33 -0.39 -11.48 8.02
CA ALA A 33 0.49 -12.55 8.51
C ALA A 33 -0.27 -13.72 9.17
N GLN A 34 -1.52 -13.52 9.61
CA GLN A 34 -2.35 -14.59 10.14
C GLN A 34 -2.86 -15.52 9.03
N PRO A 35 -3.11 -16.81 9.34
CA PRO A 35 -3.84 -17.71 8.44
C PRO A 35 -5.18 -17.11 8.03
N LYS A 36 -5.58 -17.26 6.76
CA LYS A 36 -6.78 -16.61 6.20
C LYS A 36 -8.05 -16.85 7.04
N GLN A 37 -8.19 -18.05 7.61
CA GLN A 37 -9.32 -18.43 8.44
C GLN A 37 -9.34 -17.73 9.82
N GLU A 38 -8.19 -17.23 10.27
CA GLU A 38 -8.01 -16.61 11.59
C GLU A 38 -8.02 -15.08 11.54
N ARG A 39 -7.85 -14.48 10.36
CA ARG A 39 -7.73 -13.02 10.16
C ARG A 39 -8.90 -12.23 10.76
N GLU A 40 -10.14 -12.63 10.46
CA GLU A 40 -11.33 -11.94 10.98
C GLU A 40 -11.38 -11.97 12.51
N ARG A 41 -11.09 -13.15 13.09
CA ARG A 41 -11.08 -13.34 14.55
C ARG A 41 -9.96 -12.54 15.21
N TYR A 42 -8.78 -12.55 14.61
CA TYR A 42 -7.64 -11.75 15.06
C TYR A 42 -8.01 -10.27 15.03
N LEU A 43 -8.53 -9.78 13.90
CA LEU A 43 -8.89 -8.38 13.72
C LEU A 43 -9.96 -7.93 14.72
N SER A 44 -11.00 -8.74 14.95
CA SER A 44 -12.00 -8.47 15.98
C SER A 44 -11.38 -8.42 17.39
N SER A 45 -10.37 -9.24 17.68
CA SER A 45 -9.72 -9.25 18.99
C SER A 45 -8.85 -8.02 19.25
N VAL A 46 -8.14 -7.52 18.24
CA VAL A 46 -7.22 -6.38 18.39
C VAL A 46 -7.93 -5.03 18.26
N CYS A 47 -8.98 -4.93 17.45
CA CYS A 47 -9.78 -3.72 17.34
C CYS A 47 -10.80 -3.59 18.48
N ALA A 48 -11.18 -4.69 19.14
CA ALA A 48 -12.09 -4.75 20.28
C ALA A 48 -13.40 -3.92 20.13
N GLN A 49 -13.38 -2.63 20.49
CA GLN A 49 -14.52 -1.70 20.48
C GLN A 49 -14.38 -0.57 19.45
N ASP A 50 -13.21 -0.42 18.82
CA ASP A 50 -13.01 0.57 17.78
C ASP A 50 -13.55 0.04 16.44
N SER A 51 -14.84 0.30 16.21
CA SER A 51 -15.53 -0.13 15.00
C SER A 51 -15.04 0.57 13.74
N GLU A 52 -14.48 1.78 13.85
CA GLU A 52 -13.99 2.51 12.69
C GLU A 52 -12.62 1.97 12.28
N LEU A 53 -11.71 1.77 13.25
CA LEU A 53 -10.44 1.10 13.01
C LEU A 53 -10.63 -0.31 12.44
N PHE A 54 -11.59 -1.08 12.96
CA PHE A 54 -11.93 -2.40 12.43
C PHE A 54 -12.32 -2.34 10.95
N LYS A 55 -13.23 -1.42 10.58
CA LYS A 55 -13.68 -1.27 9.18
C LYS A 55 -12.54 -0.87 8.26
N GLU A 56 -11.68 0.02 8.73
CA GLU A 56 -10.58 0.54 7.94
C GLU A 56 -9.52 -0.52 7.67
N VAL A 57 -9.04 -1.22 8.70
CA VAL A 57 -8.07 -2.31 8.55
C VAL A 57 -8.67 -3.44 7.71
N ARG A 58 -9.94 -3.81 7.95
CA ARG A 58 -10.64 -4.84 7.16
C ARG A 58 -10.66 -4.50 5.67
N LYS A 59 -10.96 -3.25 5.33
CA LYS A 59 -10.98 -2.78 3.93
C LYS A 59 -9.64 -3.01 3.23
N TYR A 60 -8.53 -2.69 3.89
CA TYR A 60 -7.20 -2.91 3.32
C TYR A 60 -6.87 -4.40 3.19
N VAL A 61 -7.20 -5.21 4.20
CA VAL A 61 -7.02 -6.67 4.14
C VAL A 61 -7.83 -7.28 2.98
N GLU A 62 -9.10 -6.90 2.81
CA GLU A 62 -9.93 -7.35 1.69
C GLU A 62 -9.36 -6.93 0.33
N TRP A 63 -8.75 -5.74 0.25
CA TRP A 63 -8.08 -5.28 -0.95
C TRP A 63 -6.86 -6.13 -1.29
N GLU A 64 -6.00 -6.42 -0.32
CA GLU A 64 -4.84 -7.30 -0.52
C GLU A 64 -5.27 -8.72 -0.88
N GLU A 65 -6.30 -9.26 -0.25
CA GLU A 65 -6.82 -10.59 -0.58
C GLU A 65 -7.43 -10.69 -1.98
N ARG A 66 -8.07 -9.61 -2.44
CA ARG A 66 -8.65 -9.54 -3.78
C ARG A 66 -7.58 -9.30 -4.85
N MET A 67 -6.53 -8.57 -4.51
CA MET A 67 -5.40 -8.35 -5.39
C MET A 67 -4.45 -9.56 -5.40
N ASP A 68 -4.47 -10.40 -4.37
CA ASP A 68 -3.64 -11.61 -4.23
C ASP A 68 -2.16 -11.34 -4.56
N GLY A 69 -1.64 -10.21 -4.06
CA GLY A 69 -0.27 -9.80 -4.36
C GLY A 69 -0.03 -9.41 -5.82
N PHE A 70 -1.04 -8.85 -6.51
CA PHE A 70 -0.97 -8.38 -7.90
C PHE A 70 0.28 -7.55 -8.26
N LEU A 71 0.88 -6.85 -7.28
CA LEU A 71 2.10 -6.05 -7.45
C LEU A 71 3.40 -6.74 -7.02
N LEU A 72 3.32 -7.94 -6.44
CA LEU A 72 4.49 -8.74 -6.06
C LEU A 72 5.12 -9.47 -7.24
N ASP A 73 4.35 -9.71 -8.32
CA ASP A 73 4.90 -10.21 -9.59
C ASP A 73 5.37 -9.03 -10.45
N PRO A 74 6.67 -8.92 -10.78
CA PRO A 74 7.17 -7.85 -11.62
C PRO A 74 6.45 -7.84 -12.98
N LEU A 75 5.74 -6.75 -13.28
CA LEU A 75 5.10 -6.56 -14.58
C LEU A 75 6.08 -6.60 -15.77
N TYR A 76 7.37 -6.50 -15.48
CA TYR A 76 8.47 -6.63 -16.42
C TYR A 76 9.54 -7.53 -15.79
N SER A 77 9.99 -8.55 -16.52
CA SER A 77 11.32 -9.10 -16.29
C SER A 77 12.30 -7.97 -16.59
N GLN A 78 13.08 -7.52 -15.62
CA GLN A 78 14.14 -6.55 -15.90
C GLN A 78 15.07 -7.21 -16.92
N PRO A 79 15.15 -6.73 -18.19
CA PRO A 79 16.05 -7.34 -19.15
C PRO A 79 17.46 -7.20 -18.58
N CYS A 80 18.19 -8.32 -18.52
CA CYS A 80 19.60 -8.30 -18.16
C CYS A 80 20.29 -7.23 -19.00
N SER A 81 20.78 -6.20 -18.30
CA SER A 81 21.35 -4.95 -18.81
C SER A 81 21.97 -5.06 -20.21
N GLY A 82 21.47 -4.26 -21.16
CA GLY A 82 22.14 -4.08 -22.46
C GLY A 82 21.36 -3.34 -23.55
N ALA A 83 20.03 -3.23 -23.48
CA ALA A 83 19.24 -2.55 -24.50
C ALA A 83 18.47 -1.36 -23.91
N ALA A 84 18.76 -0.16 -24.39
CA ALA A 84 18.01 1.04 -24.07
C ALA A 84 16.54 0.84 -24.47
N LEU A 85 15.62 1.00 -23.52
CA LEU A 85 14.18 0.94 -23.77
C LEU A 85 13.82 2.05 -24.76
N THR A 86 13.30 1.68 -25.94
CA THR A 86 12.78 2.67 -26.89
C THR A 86 11.31 2.96 -26.57
N ALA A 87 10.90 4.21 -26.73
CA ALA A 87 9.65 4.78 -26.22
C ALA A 87 8.30 4.10 -26.63
N PRO A 88 8.14 3.33 -27.73
CA PRO A 88 6.80 2.84 -28.09
C PRO A 88 6.26 1.68 -27.22
N GLU A 89 7.05 1.02 -26.38
CA GLU A 89 6.56 -0.10 -25.53
C GLU A 89 5.80 0.35 -24.26
N PHE A 90 5.88 1.63 -23.90
CA PHE A 90 5.32 2.15 -22.65
C PHE A 90 3.80 2.37 -22.70
N VAL A 91 3.24 2.66 -23.88
CA VAL A 91 1.87 3.18 -24.01
C VAL A 91 0.80 2.07 -24.01
N ASP A 92 1.10 0.86 -24.48
CA ASP A 92 0.12 -0.24 -24.54
C ASP A 92 -0.14 -0.91 -23.18
N LYS A 93 0.83 -0.87 -22.25
CA LYS A 93 0.76 -1.66 -21.01
C LYS A 93 0.18 -0.91 -19.82
N ALA A 94 0.27 0.43 -19.80
CA ALA A 94 -0.40 1.29 -18.82
C ALA A 94 -1.93 1.10 -18.80
N ARG A 95 -2.49 0.65 -19.92
CA ARG A 95 -3.91 0.32 -20.07
C ARG A 95 -4.35 -0.86 -19.19
N ARG A 96 -3.46 -1.81 -18.82
CA ARG A 96 -3.80 -2.98 -17.97
C ARG A 96 -3.92 -2.61 -16.49
N ILE A 97 -3.09 -1.69 -16.00
CA ILE A 97 -3.18 -1.15 -14.62
C ILE A 97 -4.53 -0.42 -14.43
N LEU A 98 -4.89 0.43 -15.40
CA LEU A 98 -6.17 1.14 -15.43
C LEU A 98 -7.38 0.21 -15.64
N LEU A 99 -7.25 -0.87 -16.42
CA LEU A 99 -8.34 -1.83 -16.62
C LEU A 99 -8.60 -2.72 -15.41
N CYS A 100 -7.57 -3.11 -14.64
CA CYS A 100 -7.77 -3.80 -13.36
C CYS A 100 -8.42 -2.88 -12.31
N ALA A 101 -8.00 -1.61 -12.23
CA ALA A 101 -8.66 -0.63 -11.37
C ALA A 101 -10.13 -0.35 -11.80
N ALA A 102 -10.40 -0.26 -13.10
CA ALA A 102 -11.75 0.01 -13.63
C ALA A 102 -12.72 -1.17 -13.54
N ARG A 103 -12.23 -2.43 -13.51
CA ARG A 103 -13.06 -3.63 -13.33
C ARG A 103 -13.31 -4.00 -11.87
N LEU A 104 -12.67 -3.31 -10.93
CA LEU A 104 -12.75 -3.55 -9.49
C LEU A 104 -13.60 -2.49 -8.75
N PHE A 105 -14.23 -1.58 -9.50
CA PHE A 105 -15.08 -0.46 -9.02
C PHE A 105 -16.55 -0.53 -9.54
N PHE A 106 -16.98 -1.62 -10.18
CA PHE A 106 -18.37 -1.90 -10.54
C PHE A 106 -18.75 -3.35 -10.20
#